data_AF-A0A9N9X243-F1
#
_entry.id   AF-A0A9N9X243-F1
#
_cell.length_a   1.000
_cell.length_b   1.000
_cell.length_c   1.000
_cell.angle_alpha   90.00
_cell.angle_beta   90.00
_cell.angle_gamma   90.00
#
_symmetry.space_group_name_H-M   'P 1'
#
loop_
_entity.id
_entity.type
_entity.pdbx_description
1 polymer ?
#
loop_
_entity_poly.entity_id
_entity_poly.type
_entity_poly.pdbx_seq_one_letter_code
_entity_poly.pdbx_strand_id
1 'polypeptide(L)'
;MVPSAVFFLLFLTGLQSTKAGVTNEDIRIAILQIVNVVRSTDDKLERHEYRDRVVGEQLKKGMINIDKRIKMLDPVKGTVSRLDERLAAVETILMQKNEREKMQLQRTYEAVLDIQRNLPVIMEQLKNDIVSKIASQEPPAQIMEPVMSKKDFEKMEKDVLEKMDKVTSTVKKMESELNKIREDNTNLNDINNKSSENLDKVKRHLDTSEQLLAKYENKLAEYNNKIPEIPLPNYKEQDEWRNNFLIALDSQKSQVKEVLSDVKNVRSKLNDLPQSYDLNALQNVTLEKLQEIKSEIAAHPNITSTLITNAVRDINANSDANQVEAMKNVNELSEITATMADSFATNYGKILNEIQALSKVNQVMVQTADSILDTKRRVEYGVHQILAEVASQIKDSTKDINQAVSDRFDLFESSMFDGESGAISNITTKIGEDIHQVWRQIGIMHQQMTTFVSVAEKNNNNLGP
;
A
#
# COMPACT_ATOMS: atom_id res chain seq x y z
N MET A 1 77.97 76.76 48.56
CA MET A 1 77.27 75.50 48.15
C MET A 1 77.17 74.54 49.35
N VAL A 2 76.15 74.65 50.20
CA VAL A 2 75.82 73.57 51.18
C VAL A 2 74.29 73.48 51.42
N PRO A 3 73.52 72.78 50.55
CA PRO A 3 72.17 72.30 50.94
C PRO A 3 72.02 70.77 50.88
N SER A 4 72.80 70.08 50.03
CA SER A 4 72.57 68.68 49.68
C SER A 4 72.91 67.68 50.80
N ALA A 5 73.89 68.02 51.66
CA ALA A 5 74.33 67.13 52.74
C ALA A 5 73.27 66.88 53.83
N VAL A 6 72.41 67.88 54.12
CA VAL A 6 71.37 67.76 55.16
C VAL A 6 70.26 66.80 54.73
N PHE A 7 69.90 66.81 53.45
CA PHE A 7 68.81 65.98 52.91
C PHE A 7 69.20 64.49 52.88
N PHE A 8 70.47 64.18 52.59
CA PHE A 8 70.97 62.80 52.60
C PHE A 8 71.03 62.20 54.02
N LEU A 9 71.35 63.02 55.03
CA LEU A 9 71.50 62.57 56.41
C LEU A 9 70.15 62.24 57.08
N LEU A 10 69.07 62.93 56.67
CA LEU A 10 67.70 62.61 57.09
C LEU A 10 67.16 61.31 56.47
N PHE A 11 67.56 60.95 55.25
CA PHE A 11 67.13 59.69 54.63
C PHE A 11 67.80 58.45 55.25
N LEU A 12 69.03 58.58 55.76
CA LEU A 12 69.80 57.49 56.35
C LEU A 12 69.36 57.09 57.76
N THR A 13 68.61 57.93 58.48
CA THR A 13 68.13 57.64 59.85
C THR A 13 66.71 57.08 59.91
N GLY A 14 65.98 57.04 58.79
CA GLY A 14 64.60 56.53 58.73
C GLY A 14 64.45 55.00 58.73
N LEU A 15 65.52 54.26 58.41
CA LEU A 15 65.50 52.79 58.27
C LEU A 15 65.66 52.05 59.61
N GLN A 16 64.72 52.27 60.54
CA GLN A 16 64.57 51.36 61.67
C GLN A 16 64.06 50.00 61.17
N SER A 17 64.90 48.97 61.27
CA SER A 17 64.51 47.60 60.95
C SER A 17 63.56 47.07 62.02
N THR A 18 62.25 47.24 61.79
CA THR A 18 61.18 46.59 62.55
C THR A 18 61.17 45.08 62.29
N LYS A 19 62.13 44.38 62.91
CA LYS A 19 62.01 42.93 63.16
C LYS A 19 60.85 42.71 64.12
N ALA A 20 59.64 42.72 63.58
CA ALA A 20 58.43 42.30 64.27
C ALA A 20 58.58 40.81 64.63
N GLY A 21 59.07 40.53 65.83
CA GLY A 21 59.08 39.19 66.39
C GLY A 21 57.63 38.78 66.59
N VAL A 22 57.18 37.78 65.82
CA VAL A 22 55.82 37.24 65.88
C VAL A 22 55.48 36.91 67.33
N THR A 23 54.51 37.63 67.90
CA THR A 23 54.15 37.46 69.30
C THR A 23 53.28 36.22 69.50
N ASN A 24 53.22 35.70 70.73
CA ASN A 24 52.28 34.62 71.04
C ASN A 24 50.81 35.01 70.83
N GLU A 25 50.48 36.31 70.85
CA GLU A 25 49.12 36.77 70.54
C GLU A 25 48.88 36.79 69.02
N ASP A 26 49.87 37.15 68.19
CA ASP A 26 49.78 36.98 66.73
C ASP A 26 49.58 35.51 66.34
N ILE A 27 50.32 34.59 66.98
CA ILE A 27 50.17 33.14 66.79
C ILE A 27 48.76 32.70 67.23
N ARG A 28 48.26 33.16 68.37
CA ARG A 28 46.89 32.88 68.83
C ARG A 28 45.84 33.40 67.85
N ILE A 29 45.98 34.62 67.36
CA ILE A 29 45.05 35.23 66.40
C ILE A 29 45.08 34.46 65.08
N ALA A 30 46.25 34.08 64.58
CA ALA A 30 46.39 33.23 63.39
C ALA A 30 45.74 31.85 63.58
N ILE A 31 45.93 31.21 64.74
CA ILE A 31 45.27 29.93 65.08
C ILE A 31 43.75 30.09 65.13
N LEU A 32 43.23 31.15 65.76
CA LEU A 32 41.79 31.42 65.82
C LEU A 32 41.20 31.72 64.43
N GLN A 33 41.93 32.43 63.58
CA GLN A 33 41.56 32.63 62.17
C GLN A 33 41.54 31.31 61.39
N ILE A 34 42.56 30.45 61.54
CA ILE A 34 42.59 29.12 60.92
C ILE A 34 41.42 28.25 61.40
N VAL A 35 41.14 28.23 62.72
CA VAL A 35 39.99 27.49 63.28
C VAL A 35 38.66 28.00 62.71
N ASN A 36 38.49 29.31 62.59
CA ASN A 36 37.29 29.90 61.98
C ASN A 36 37.19 29.60 60.47
N VAL A 37 38.32 29.62 59.73
CA VAL A 37 38.37 29.26 58.31
C VAL A 37 38.02 27.78 58.12
N VAL A 38 38.64 26.88 58.87
CA VAL A 38 38.34 25.43 58.87
C VAL A 38 36.86 25.21 59.17
N ARG A 39 36.34 25.80 60.25
CA ARG A 39 34.91 25.69 60.60
C ARG A 39 34.01 26.22 59.48
N SER A 40 34.32 27.36 58.88
CA SER A 40 33.55 27.91 57.75
C SER A 40 33.68 27.11 56.45
N THR A 41 34.67 26.22 56.36
CA THR A 41 34.87 25.31 55.22
C THR A 41 34.10 24.01 55.46
N ASP A 42 34.08 23.52 56.69
CA ASP A 42 33.26 22.39 57.16
C ASP A 42 31.76 22.71 56.99
N ASP A 43 31.32 23.88 57.46
CA ASP A 43 29.96 24.43 57.29
C ASP A 43 29.55 24.57 55.81
N LYS A 44 30.51 24.78 54.90
CA LYS A 44 30.27 24.80 53.44
C LYS A 44 30.25 23.41 52.84
N LEU A 45 31.09 22.49 53.34
CA LEU A 45 31.17 21.12 52.87
C LEU A 45 29.88 20.36 53.21
N GLU A 46 29.35 20.51 54.44
CA GLU A 46 28.05 19.95 54.84
C GLU A 46 26.91 20.48 53.97
N ARG A 47 26.89 21.79 53.68
CA ARG A 47 25.91 22.39 52.76
C ARG A 47 26.07 21.89 51.32
N HIS A 48 27.29 21.60 50.88
CA HIS A 48 27.53 21.02 49.56
C HIS A 48 27.07 19.56 49.50
N GLU A 49 27.40 18.73 50.50
CA GLU A 49 26.91 17.35 50.60
C GLU A 49 25.38 17.32 50.64
N TYR A 50 24.73 18.22 51.39
CA TYR A 50 23.27 18.36 51.39
C TYR A 50 22.73 18.72 50.00
N ARG A 51 23.35 19.69 49.31
CA ARG A 51 22.95 20.09 47.94
C ARG A 51 23.10 18.93 46.96
N ASP A 52 24.22 18.21 46.97
CA ASP A 52 24.48 17.05 46.12
C ASP A 52 23.53 15.89 46.43
N ARG A 53 23.20 15.66 47.71
CA ARG A 53 22.24 14.64 48.15
C ARG A 53 20.83 14.94 47.64
N VAL A 54 20.40 16.20 47.68
CA VAL A 54 19.11 16.66 47.12
C VAL A 54 19.09 16.53 45.60
N VAL A 55 20.17 16.93 44.90
CA VAL A 55 20.30 16.77 43.44
C VAL A 55 20.27 15.29 43.05
N GLY A 56 21.01 14.43 43.76
CA GLY A 56 21.00 12.98 43.55
C GLY A 56 19.62 12.35 43.79
N GLU A 57 18.86 12.83 44.78
CA GLU A 57 17.49 12.35 45.02
C GLU A 57 16.50 12.84 43.94
N GLN A 58 16.63 14.07 43.45
CA GLN A 58 15.85 14.58 42.32
C GLN A 58 16.16 13.82 41.03
N LEU A 59 17.44 13.60 40.72
CA LEU A 59 17.88 12.85 39.53
C LEU A 59 17.40 11.39 39.61
N LYS A 60 17.46 10.75 40.78
CA LYS A 60 16.87 9.42 41.03
C LYS A 60 15.35 9.40 40.82
N LYS A 61 14.62 10.42 41.29
CA LYS A 61 13.17 10.55 41.07
C LYS A 61 12.83 10.76 39.58
N GLY A 62 13.61 11.56 38.87
CA GLY A 62 13.51 11.77 37.42
C GLY A 62 13.74 10.48 36.64
N MET A 63 14.82 9.75 36.95
CA MET A 63 15.15 8.48 36.29
C MET A 63 14.09 7.38 36.54
N ILE A 64 13.48 7.34 37.74
CA ILE A 64 12.33 6.47 38.04
C ILE A 64 11.07 6.90 37.27
N ASN A 65 10.87 8.20 37.00
CA ASN A 65 9.77 8.68 36.17
C ASN A 65 9.96 8.26 34.70
N ILE A 66 11.18 8.39 34.18
CA ILE A 66 11.58 7.96 32.83
C ILE A 66 11.40 6.45 32.67
N ASP A 67 11.88 5.62 33.61
CA ASP A 67 11.69 4.17 33.60
C ASP A 67 10.19 3.76 33.57
N LYS A 68 9.35 4.44 34.35
CA LYS A 68 7.89 4.25 34.31
C LYS A 68 7.28 4.63 32.95
N ARG A 69 7.72 5.73 32.34
CA ARG A 69 7.27 6.17 31.01
C ARG A 69 7.72 5.22 29.90
N ILE A 70 8.93 4.66 29.98
CA ILE A 70 9.41 3.61 29.07
C ILE A 70 8.52 2.37 29.17
N LYS A 71 8.17 1.92 30.39
CA LYS A 71 7.25 0.78 30.61
C LYS A 71 5.80 1.07 30.15
N MET A 72 5.39 2.33 30.11
CA MET A 72 4.12 2.74 29.48
C MET A 72 4.17 2.70 27.94
N LEU A 73 5.35 2.55 27.33
CA LEU A 73 5.52 2.37 25.88
C LEU A 73 5.63 0.90 25.44
N ASP A 74 5.86 -0.05 26.36
CA ASP A 74 5.81 -1.49 26.04
C ASP A 74 4.48 -1.94 25.39
N PRO A 75 3.29 -1.45 25.81
CA PRO A 75 2.04 -1.70 25.10
C PRO A 75 2.03 -1.24 23.63
N VAL A 76 2.78 -0.19 23.28
CA VAL A 76 2.89 0.32 21.90
C VAL A 76 3.64 -0.69 21.03
N LYS A 77 4.67 -1.36 21.55
CA LYS A 77 5.33 -2.47 20.86
C LYS A 77 4.35 -3.63 20.60
N GLY A 78 3.45 -3.90 21.55
CA GLY A 78 2.39 -4.89 21.41
C GLY A 78 1.32 -4.53 20.38
N THR A 79 0.89 -3.27 20.29
CA THR A 79 -0.06 -2.81 19.27
C THR A 79 0.56 -2.66 17.90
N VAL A 80 1.85 -2.29 17.80
CA VAL A 80 2.62 -2.34 16.54
C VAL A 80 2.73 -3.77 16.03
N SER A 81 3.09 -4.74 16.89
CA SER A 81 3.14 -6.15 16.50
C SER A 81 1.78 -6.67 16.00
N ARG A 82 0.67 -6.24 16.62
CA ARG A 82 -0.70 -6.56 16.18
C ARG A 82 -1.14 -5.81 14.92
N LEU A 83 -0.55 -4.65 14.61
CA LEU A 83 -0.76 -3.98 13.33
C LEU A 83 -0.02 -4.71 12.21
N ASP A 84 1.21 -5.15 12.46
CA ASP A 84 2.05 -5.93 11.54
C ASP A 84 1.40 -7.29 11.23
N GLU A 85 0.94 -8.00 12.26
CA GLU A 85 0.20 -9.27 12.16
C GLU A 85 -1.11 -9.12 11.36
N ARG A 86 -1.82 -7.99 11.52
CA ARG A 86 -3.02 -7.66 10.71
C ARG A 86 -2.69 -7.20 9.30
N LEU A 87 -1.55 -6.54 9.08
CA LEU A 87 -1.07 -6.13 7.78
C LEU A 87 -0.69 -7.37 6.95
N ALA A 88 0.09 -8.29 7.52
CA ALA A 88 0.42 -9.58 6.94
C ALA A 88 -0.84 -10.43 6.65
N ALA A 89 -1.86 -10.38 7.51
CA ALA A 89 -3.15 -11.03 7.25
C ALA A 89 -3.90 -10.39 6.06
N VAL A 90 -3.92 -9.06 5.95
CA VAL A 90 -4.51 -8.34 4.81
C VAL A 90 -3.73 -8.62 3.52
N GLU A 91 -2.40 -8.62 3.57
CA GLU A 91 -1.54 -8.99 2.44
C GLU A 91 -1.79 -10.44 2.01
N THR A 92 -1.88 -11.38 2.96
CA THR A 92 -2.23 -12.78 2.68
C THR A 92 -3.62 -12.90 2.02
N ILE A 93 -4.61 -12.13 2.48
CA ILE A 93 -5.96 -12.12 1.88
C ILE A 93 -5.94 -11.51 0.48
N LEU A 94 -5.15 -10.45 0.24
CA LEU A 94 -5.00 -9.84 -1.08
C LEU A 94 -4.23 -10.76 -2.04
N MET A 95 -3.18 -11.44 -1.59
CA MET A 95 -2.47 -12.47 -2.35
C MET A 95 -3.41 -13.64 -2.66
N GLN A 96 -4.14 -14.19 -1.68
CA GLN A 96 -5.08 -15.29 -1.92
C GLN A 96 -6.25 -14.87 -2.83
N LYS A 97 -6.70 -13.61 -2.78
CA LYS A 97 -7.72 -13.11 -3.72
C LYS A 97 -7.16 -13.01 -5.13
N ASN A 98 -6.01 -12.34 -5.31
CA ASN A 98 -5.33 -12.21 -6.59
C ASN A 98 -4.96 -13.58 -7.17
N GLU A 99 -4.50 -14.52 -6.35
CA GLU A 99 -4.17 -15.88 -6.74
C GLU A 99 -5.41 -16.73 -7.04
N ARG A 100 -6.55 -16.52 -6.36
CA ARG A 100 -7.84 -17.13 -6.75
C ARG A 100 -8.36 -16.58 -8.06
N GLU A 101 -8.30 -15.26 -8.27
CA GLU A 101 -8.72 -14.61 -9.53
C GLU A 101 -7.80 -15.04 -10.68
N LYS A 102 -6.48 -15.08 -10.46
CA LYS A 102 -5.49 -15.62 -11.39
C LYS A 102 -5.67 -17.11 -11.63
N MET A 103 -6.00 -17.93 -10.63
CA MET A 103 -6.25 -19.37 -10.80
C MET A 103 -7.58 -19.64 -11.49
N GLN A 104 -8.62 -18.81 -11.29
CA GLN A 104 -9.84 -18.87 -12.10
C GLN A 104 -9.56 -18.46 -13.55
N LEU A 105 -8.84 -17.36 -13.77
CA LEU A 105 -8.47 -16.89 -15.10
C LEU A 105 -7.51 -17.86 -15.82
N GLN A 106 -6.61 -18.50 -15.08
CA GLN A 106 -5.74 -19.55 -15.61
C GLN A 106 -6.53 -20.83 -15.89
N ARG A 107 -7.51 -21.22 -15.06
CA ARG A 107 -8.39 -22.36 -15.37
C ARG A 107 -9.32 -22.11 -16.55
N THR A 108 -9.81 -20.89 -16.75
CA THR A 108 -10.59 -20.56 -17.96
C THR A 108 -9.70 -20.43 -19.18
N TYR A 109 -8.49 -19.89 -19.05
CA TYR A 109 -7.50 -19.84 -20.13
C TYR A 109 -6.96 -21.25 -20.49
N GLU A 110 -6.74 -22.12 -19.50
CA GLU A 110 -6.40 -23.53 -19.70
C GLU A 110 -7.57 -24.29 -20.30
N ALA A 111 -8.83 -24.06 -19.88
CA ALA A 111 -9.99 -24.67 -20.54
C ALA A 111 -10.15 -24.18 -21.99
N VAL A 112 -9.88 -22.91 -22.29
CA VAL A 112 -9.90 -22.38 -23.66
C VAL A 112 -8.72 -22.90 -24.48
N LEU A 113 -7.51 -23.01 -23.91
CA LEU A 113 -6.35 -23.62 -24.56
C LEU A 113 -6.50 -25.13 -24.75
N ASP A 114 -7.17 -25.82 -23.83
CA ASP A 114 -7.46 -27.24 -23.91
C ASP A 114 -8.52 -27.49 -24.99
N ILE A 115 -9.59 -26.69 -25.05
CA ILE A 115 -10.50 -26.65 -26.20
C ILE A 115 -9.75 -26.33 -27.50
N GLN A 116 -8.82 -25.37 -27.50
CA GLN A 116 -8.06 -24.95 -28.71
C GLN A 116 -6.99 -25.97 -29.13
N ARG A 117 -6.42 -26.77 -28.21
CA ARG A 117 -5.48 -27.86 -28.52
C ARG A 117 -6.19 -29.15 -28.84
N ASN A 118 -7.33 -29.41 -28.20
CA ASN A 118 -8.14 -30.59 -28.43
C ASN A 118 -9.06 -30.45 -29.64
N LEU A 119 -9.35 -29.24 -30.16
CA LEU A 119 -9.99 -29.10 -31.48
C LEU A 119 -9.14 -29.73 -32.59
N PRO A 120 -7.84 -29.38 -32.75
CA PRO A 120 -6.92 -30.12 -33.61
C PRO A 120 -6.77 -31.59 -33.21
N VAL A 121 -6.56 -31.93 -31.94
CA VAL A 121 -6.31 -33.33 -31.55
C VAL A 121 -7.54 -34.23 -31.74
N ILE A 122 -8.77 -33.74 -31.58
CA ILE A 122 -10.00 -34.48 -31.91
C ILE A 122 -10.13 -34.62 -33.43
N MET A 123 -9.88 -33.55 -34.20
CA MET A 123 -9.87 -33.59 -35.66
C MET A 123 -8.77 -34.49 -36.22
N GLU A 124 -7.66 -34.64 -35.48
CA GLU A 124 -6.49 -35.42 -35.86
C GLU A 124 -6.50 -36.84 -35.26
N GLN A 125 -7.27 -37.11 -34.19
CA GLN A 125 -7.67 -38.46 -33.78
C GLN A 125 -8.67 -39.04 -34.78
N LEU A 126 -9.66 -38.25 -35.22
CA LEU A 126 -10.55 -38.59 -36.34
C LEU A 126 -9.77 -38.95 -37.62
N LYS A 127 -8.55 -38.42 -37.78
CA LYS A 127 -7.61 -38.68 -38.88
C LYS A 127 -6.58 -39.78 -38.57
N ASN A 128 -6.22 -40.02 -37.32
CA ASN A 128 -5.19 -40.98 -36.92
C ASN A 128 -5.76 -42.33 -36.46
N ASP A 129 -7.05 -42.44 -36.13
CA ASP A 129 -7.76 -43.73 -36.11
C ASP A 129 -7.81 -44.35 -37.53
N ILE A 130 -7.72 -43.51 -38.57
CA ILE A 130 -7.60 -43.94 -39.98
C ILE A 130 -6.16 -44.42 -40.31
N VAL A 131 -5.13 -43.95 -39.58
CA VAL A 131 -3.71 -44.11 -39.96
C VAL A 131 -2.88 -44.97 -39.01
N SER A 132 -3.22 -45.06 -37.73
CA SER A 132 -2.39 -45.65 -36.64
C SER A 132 -2.23 -47.18 -36.66
N LYS A 133 -2.51 -47.84 -37.78
CA LYS A 133 -2.22 -49.27 -38.01
C LYS A 133 -0.73 -49.60 -38.28
N ILE A 134 0.22 -48.64 -38.17
CA ILE A 134 1.53 -48.73 -38.85
C ILE A 134 2.80 -48.22 -38.05
N ALA A 135 3.31 -49.03 -37.10
CA ALA A 135 4.75 -49.28 -36.69
C ALA A 135 5.70 -48.22 -36.01
N SER A 136 6.91 -48.64 -35.52
CA SER A 136 7.72 -47.99 -34.42
C SER A 136 9.22 -48.45 -34.10
N GLN A 137 10.10 -47.58 -33.49
CA GLN A 137 11.23 -47.72 -32.43
C GLN A 137 12.77 -48.19 -32.58
N GLU A 138 13.78 -47.28 -32.27
CA GLU A 138 14.93 -47.08 -31.22
C GLU A 138 16.27 -47.91 -30.76
N PRO A 139 17.30 -47.32 -29.97
CA PRO A 139 18.72 -47.80 -29.51
C PRO A 139 19.08 -47.78 -27.93
N PRO A 140 20.29 -47.54 -27.21
CA PRO A 140 21.84 -47.42 -27.33
C PRO A 140 22.81 -48.03 -26.14
N ALA A 141 24.13 -47.63 -25.85
CA ALA A 141 25.15 -48.23 -24.83
C ALA A 141 26.40 -47.39 -24.19
N GLN A 142 27.43 -47.97 -23.42
CA GLN A 142 28.46 -47.39 -22.38
C GLN A 142 29.86 -48.22 -22.13
N ILE A 143 30.97 -48.12 -21.27
CA ILE A 143 31.81 -47.32 -20.19
C ILE A 143 33.13 -48.16 -19.65
N MET A 144 34.27 -47.94 -18.84
CA MET A 144 35.20 -46.94 -18.08
C MET A 144 36.74 -47.36 -17.70
N GLU A 145 37.40 -47.13 -16.49
CA GLU A 145 38.89 -46.74 -16.23
C GLU A 145 39.99 -47.46 -15.21
N PRO A 146 40.62 -46.94 -14.06
CA PRO A 146 42.14 -46.82 -13.76
C PRO A 146 42.86 -47.22 -12.34
N VAL A 147 44.03 -46.57 -11.89
CA VAL A 147 44.94 -46.53 -10.60
C VAL A 147 46.25 -47.47 -10.44
N MET A 148 47.35 -47.45 -9.56
CA MET A 148 48.01 -46.84 -8.29
C MET A 148 49.62 -47.08 -8.20
N SER A 149 50.61 -47.00 -7.20
CA SER A 149 50.91 -46.80 -5.70
C SER A 149 52.46 -46.53 -5.26
N LYS A 150 52.97 -46.58 -3.97
CA LYS A 150 54.34 -46.06 -3.40
C LYS A 150 54.98 -46.64 -2.03
N LYS A 151 56.33 -46.50 -1.66
CA LYS A 151 56.94 -46.67 -0.23
C LYS A 151 58.18 -45.86 0.36
N ASP A 152 59.47 -46.30 0.31
CA ASP A 152 60.60 -46.05 1.29
C ASP A 152 61.09 -44.60 1.65
N PHE A 153 60.37 -43.55 1.29
CA PHE A 153 60.58 -42.18 1.81
C PHE A 153 60.41 -42.08 3.36
N GLU A 154 59.65 -43.01 3.95
CA GLU A 154 58.72 -42.82 5.08
C GLU A 154 59.22 -42.11 6.34
N LYS A 155 60.49 -42.21 6.74
CA LYS A 155 60.92 -41.70 8.07
C LYS A 155 61.41 -40.26 8.06
N MET A 156 62.09 -39.83 6.99
CA MET A 156 62.34 -38.40 6.75
C MET A 156 61.14 -37.76 6.04
N GLU A 157 60.32 -38.55 5.33
CA GLU A 157 58.93 -38.18 5.08
C GLU A 157 58.28 -37.77 6.40
N LYS A 158 58.27 -38.58 7.47
CA LYS A 158 57.45 -38.31 8.67
C LYS A 158 57.63 -36.93 9.34
N ASP A 159 58.86 -36.45 9.57
CA ASP A 159 59.06 -35.13 10.23
C ASP A 159 58.85 -33.96 9.26
N VAL A 160 59.21 -34.15 7.98
CA VAL A 160 58.87 -33.21 6.92
C VAL A 160 57.37 -33.19 6.69
N LEU A 161 56.68 -34.33 6.76
CA LEU A 161 55.24 -34.54 6.68
C LEU A 161 54.53 -33.91 7.87
N GLU A 162 55.04 -33.97 9.10
CA GLU A 162 54.30 -33.33 10.20
C GLU A 162 54.30 -31.79 10.05
N LYS A 163 55.41 -31.21 9.57
CA LYS A 163 55.49 -29.79 9.22
C LYS A 163 54.77 -29.47 7.91
N MET A 164 54.87 -30.33 6.91
CA MET A 164 54.21 -30.20 5.61
C MET A 164 52.71 -30.47 5.73
N ASP A 165 52.21 -31.26 6.67
CA ASP A 165 50.79 -31.42 7.00
C ASP A 165 50.28 -30.21 7.76
N LYS A 166 51.12 -29.54 8.58
CA LYS A 166 50.79 -28.23 9.14
C LYS A 166 50.71 -27.14 8.06
N VAL A 167 51.67 -27.12 7.12
CA VAL A 167 51.65 -26.20 5.97
C VAL A 167 50.52 -26.56 5.01
N THR A 168 50.30 -27.83 4.67
CA THR A 168 49.28 -28.34 3.75
C THR A 168 47.89 -28.32 4.38
N SER A 169 47.71 -28.41 5.69
CA SER A 169 46.41 -28.09 6.32
C SER A 169 46.14 -26.59 6.30
N THR A 170 47.17 -25.75 6.48
CA THR A 170 47.04 -24.30 6.32
C THR A 170 46.76 -23.91 4.86
N VAL A 171 47.44 -24.53 3.90
CA VAL A 171 47.24 -24.35 2.45
C VAL A 171 45.89 -24.92 2.03
N LYS A 172 45.48 -26.13 2.45
CA LYS A 172 44.12 -26.65 2.20
C LYS A 172 43.03 -25.78 2.82
N LYS A 173 43.30 -25.13 3.96
CA LYS A 173 42.39 -24.13 4.55
C LYS A 173 42.34 -22.86 3.71
N MET A 174 43.48 -22.35 3.23
CA MET A 174 43.55 -21.23 2.30
C MET A 174 42.90 -21.55 0.94
N GLU A 175 43.11 -22.74 0.39
CA GLU A 175 42.47 -23.26 -0.83
C GLU A 175 40.96 -23.43 -0.61
N SER A 176 40.52 -23.91 0.56
CA SER A 176 39.11 -23.98 0.92
C SER A 176 38.48 -22.59 1.04
N GLU A 177 39.19 -21.62 1.62
CA GLU A 177 38.71 -20.24 1.75
C GLU A 177 38.76 -19.50 0.40
N LEU A 178 39.77 -19.71 -0.43
CA LEU A 178 39.87 -19.18 -1.79
C LEU A 178 38.84 -19.79 -2.74
N ASN A 179 38.56 -21.09 -2.63
CA ASN A 179 37.49 -21.74 -3.40
C ASN A 179 36.11 -21.23 -2.96
N LYS A 180 35.87 -21.05 -1.65
CA LYS A 180 34.66 -20.37 -1.15
C LYS A 180 34.55 -18.93 -1.65
N ILE A 181 35.59 -18.12 -1.53
CA ILE A 181 35.62 -16.75 -2.08
C ILE A 181 35.35 -16.75 -3.59
N ARG A 182 35.85 -17.74 -4.34
CA ARG A 182 35.57 -17.90 -5.77
C ARG A 182 34.12 -18.28 -6.04
N GLU A 183 33.56 -19.20 -5.26
CA GLU A 183 32.17 -19.66 -5.32
C GLU A 183 31.20 -18.50 -4.96
N ASP A 184 31.45 -17.80 -3.85
CA ASP A 184 30.74 -16.60 -3.40
C ASP A 184 30.79 -15.48 -4.45
N ASN A 185 31.94 -15.29 -5.13
CA ASN A 185 32.07 -14.30 -6.19
C ASN A 185 31.33 -14.72 -7.48
N THR A 186 31.31 -16.02 -7.84
CA THR A 186 30.42 -16.50 -8.90
C THR A 186 28.94 -16.36 -8.54
N ASN A 187 28.56 -16.61 -7.29
CA ASN A 187 27.20 -16.43 -6.78
C ASN A 187 26.79 -14.95 -6.80
N LEU A 188 27.68 -14.03 -6.39
CA LEU A 188 27.47 -12.58 -6.49
C LEU A 188 27.27 -12.14 -7.94
N ASN A 189 28.06 -12.66 -8.88
CA ASN A 189 27.93 -12.31 -10.29
C ASN A 189 26.60 -12.83 -10.89
N ASP A 190 26.18 -14.04 -10.51
CA ASP A 190 24.90 -14.62 -10.93
C ASP A 190 23.69 -13.90 -10.30
N ILE A 191 23.78 -13.48 -9.03
CA ILE A 191 22.81 -12.59 -8.36
C ILE A 191 22.75 -11.23 -9.07
N ASN A 192 23.90 -10.65 -9.46
CA ASN A 192 23.96 -9.38 -10.17
C ASN A 192 23.31 -9.48 -11.57
N ASN A 193 23.59 -10.56 -12.32
CA ASN A 193 22.95 -10.83 -13.61
C ASN A 193 21.42 -10.98 -13.46
N LYS A 194 20.95 -11.76 -12.47
CA LYS A 194 19.52 -11.90 -12.16
C LYS A 194 18.88 -10.60 -11.71
N SER A 195 19.60 -9.75 -10.98
CA SER A 195 19.16 -8.40 -10.61
C SER A 195 18.98 -7.52 -11.84
N SER A 196 19.94 -7.53 -12.77
CA SER A 196 19.85 -6.81 -14.04
C SER A 196 18.70 -7.30 -14.92
N GLU A 197 18.50 -8.62 -15.04
CA GLU A 197 17.38 -9.19 -15.80
C GLU A 197 16.02 -8.83 -15.18
N ASN A 198 15.94 -8.76 -13.85
CA ASN A 198 14.73 -8.34 -13.14
C ASN A 198 14.45 -6.84 -13.27
N LEU A 199 15.47 -5.99 -13.27
CA LEU A 199 15.32 -4.56 -13.60
C LEU A 199 14.79 -4.36 -15.03
N ASP A 200 15.28 -5.15 -15.98
CA ASP A 200 14.83 -5.14 -17.37
C ASP A 200 13.37 -5.61 -17.53
N LYS A 201 12.94 -6.61 -16.74
CA LYS A 201 11.53 -7.02 -16.64
C LYS A 201 10.66 -5.93 -16.03
N VAL A 202 11.08 -5.32 -14.91
CA VAL A 202 10.37 -4.21 -14.26
C VAL A 202 10.22 -3.03 -15.23
N LYS A 203 11.26 -2.69 -15.99
CA LYS A 203 11.20 -1.66 -17.03
C LYS A 203 10.15 -1.97 -18.10
N ARG A 204 10.15 -3.17 -18.68
CA ARG A 204 9.13 -3.59 -19.66
C ARG A 204 7.71 -3.57 -19.09
N HIS A 205 7.54 -3.89 -17.80
CA HIS A 205 6.25 -3.76 -17.11
C HIS A 205 5.82 -2.30 -16.93
N LEU A 206 6.76 -1.39 -16.62
CA LEU A 206 6.49 0.06 -16.58
C LEU A 206 6.11 0.60 -17.97
N ASP A 207 6.89 0.28 -19.02
CA ASP A 207 6.60 0.66 -20.41
C ASP A 207 5.20 0.17 -20.84
N THR A 208 4.82 -1.04 -20.43
CA THR A 208 3.48 -1.63 -20.71
C THR A 208 2.38 -0.94 -19.89
N SER A 209 2.66 -0.56 -18.64
CA SER A 209 1.73 0.18 -17.77
C SER A 209 1.47 1.59 -18.30
N GLU A 210 2.50 2.28 -18.78
CA GLU A 210 2.39 3.60 -19.42
C GLU A 210 1.53 3.52 -20.69
N GLN A 211 1.75 2.51 -21.54
CA GLN A 211 0.89 2.25 -22.70
C GLN A 211 -0.57 1.93 -22.35
N LEU A 212 -0.82 1.30 -21.19
CA LEU A 212 -2.18 1.05 -20.70
C LEU A 212 -2.81 2.32 -20.15
N LEU A 213 -2.09 3.13 -19.38
CA LEU A 213 -2.54 4.42 -18.87
C LEU A 213 -2.90 5.36 -20.03
N ALA A 214 -2.04 5.48 -21.05
CA ALA A 214 -2.32 6.26 -22.26
C ALA A 214 -3.57 5.75 -23.00
N LYS A 215 -3.85 4.44 -23.02
CA LYS A 215 -5.09 3.88 -23.58
C LYS A 215 -6.32 4.22 -22.73
N TYR A 216 -6.21 4.20 -21.40
CA TYR A 216 -7.29 4.63 -20.51
C TYR A 216 -7.58 6.13 -20.64
N GLU A 217 -6.55 6.97 -20.71
CA GLU A 217 -6.67 8.42 -20.88
C GLU A 217 -7.37 8.77 -22.21
N ASN A 218 -6.92 8.20 -23.32
CA ASN A 218 -7.60 8.35 -24.62
C ASN A 218 -9.07 7.88 -24.56
N LYS A 219 -9.37 6.79 -23.83
CA LYS A 219 -10.73 6.29 -23.71
C LYS A 219 -11.61 7.15 -22.80
N LEU A 220 -11.05 7.75 -21.73
CA LEU A 220 -11.74 8.77 -20.94
C LEU A 220 -12.07 9.99 -21.79
N ALA A 221 -11.12 10.47 -22.62
CA ALA A 221 -11.37 11.55 -23.55
C ALA A 221 -12.46 11.19 -24.59
N GLU A 222 -12.51 9.95 -25.06
CA GLU A 222 -13.58 9.48 -25.95
C GLU A 222 -14.96 9.47 -25.27
N TYR A 223 -15.05 9.00 -24.02
CA TYR A 223 -16.31 9.02 -23.26
C TYR A 223 -16.76 10.43 -22.88
N ASN A 224 -15.85 11.32 -22.51
CA ASN A 224 -16.17 12.70 -22.13
C ASN A 224 -16.76 13.52 -23.30
N ASN A 225 -16.43 13.15 -24.54
CA ASN A 225 -17.01 13.74 -25.75
C ASN A 225 -18.31 13.07 -26.24
N LYS A 226 -18.86 12.10 -25.49
CA LYS A 226 -20.03 11.28 -25.89
C LYS A 226 -21.20 11.31 -24.90
N ILE A 227 -21.23 12.27 -23.98
CA ILE A 227 -22.34 12.47 -23.03
C ILE A 227 -23.27 13.58 -23.56
N PRO A 228 -24.52 13.27 -23.97
CA PRO A 228 -25.56 14.29 -24.10
C PRO A 228 -25.94 14.83 -22.72
N GLU A 229 -26.26 16.12 -22.60
CA GLU A 229 -26.77 16.68 -21.35
C GLU A 229 -28.15 16.06 -21.01
N ILE A 230 -28.17 15.19 -20.00
CA ILE A 230 -29.39 14.63 -19.42
C ILE A 230 -29.63 15.34 -18.08
N PRO A 231 -30.84 15.89 -17.81
CA PRO A 231 -31.13 16.57 -16.55
C PRO A 231 -30.92 15.68 -15.33
N LEU A 232 -30.11 16.15 -14.38
CA LEU A 232 -29.72 15.42 -13.17
C LEU A 232 -30.91 15.07 -12.25
N PRO A 233 -31.15 13.79 -11.93
CA PRO A 233 -31.94 13.40 -10.78
C PRO A 233 -31.18 13.72 -9.48
N ASN A 234 -31.89 14.26 -8.48
CA ASN A 234 -31.29 14.89 -7.30
C ASN A 234 -30.90 13.88 -6.19
N TYR A 235 -29.80 13.15 -6.37
CA TYR A 235 -29.28 12.16 -5.41
C TYR A 235 -28.35 12.76 -4.34
N LYS A 236 -28.91 13.49 -3.37
CA LYS A 236 -28.12 14.20 -2.32
C LYS A 236 -27.20 13.30 -1.47
N GLU A 237 -27.61 12.07 -1.19
CA GLU A 237 -26.88 11.17 -0.28
C GLU A 237 -25.49 10.77 -0.83
N GLN A 238 -25.28 10.83 -2.15
CA GLN A 238 -24.03 10.37 -2.76
C GLN A 238 -22.86 11.37 -2.64
N ASP A 239 -23.13 12.65 -2.35
CA ASP A 239 -22.10 13.65 -2.08
C ASP A 239 -21.82 13.86 -0.58
N GLU A 240 -22.78 13.60 0.32
CA GLU A 240 -22.58 13.82 1.75
C GLU A 240 -21.45 12.95 2.33
N TRP A 241 -21.40 11.65 2.01
CA TRP A 241 -20.32 10.77 2.49
C TRP A 241 -18.95 11.20 1.93
N ARG A 242 -18.92 11.64 0.67
CA ARG A 242 -17.71 12.10 -0.03
C ARG A 242 -17.19 13.40 0.56
N ASN A 243 -18.08 14.35 0.86
CA ASN A 243 -17.74 15.60 1.50
C ASN A 243 -17.26 15.37 2.94
N ASN A 244 -17.96 14.53 3.71
CA ASN A 244 -17.55 14.15 5.07
C ASN A 244 -16.18 13.44 5.10
N PHE A 245 -15.89 12.59 4.11
CA PHE A 245 -14.57 11.96 3.96
C PHE A 245 -13.47 12.99 3.66
N LEU A 246 -13.71 13.93 2.74
CA LEU A 246 -12.76 15.01 2.43
C LEU A 246 -12.52 15.92 3.64
N ILE A 247 -13.56 16.27 4.39
CA ILE A 247 -13.46 17.07 5.64
C ILE A 247 -12.62 16.34 6.70
N ALA A 248 -12.83 15.03 6.88
CA ALA A 248 -12.02 14.22 7.80
C ALA A 248 -10.54 14.13 7.36
N LEU A 249 -10.28 14.01 6.05
CA LEU A 249 -8.92 13.94 5.51
C LEU A 249 -8.18 15.29 5.65
N ASP A 250 -8.86 16.42 5.42
CA ASP A 250 -8.26 17.75 5.65
C ASP A 250 -8.09 18.07 7.15
N SER A 251 -8.98 17.58 8.03
CA SER A 251 -8.79 17.58 9.49
C SER A 251 -7.50 16.85 9.88
N GLN A 252 -7.32 15.60 9.43
CA GLN A 252 -6.14 14.79 9.73
C GLN A 252 -4.85 15.44 9.20
N LYS A 253 -4.90 15.99 7.98
CA LYS A 253 -3.81 16.77 7.35
C LYS A 253 -3.47 18.05 8.11
N SER A 254 -4.43 18.67 8.80
CA SER A 254 -4.19 19.80 9.70
C SER A 254 -3.50 19.35 11.00
N GLN A 255 -4.01 18.29 11.65
CA GLN A 255 -3.43 17.71 12.88
C GLN A 255 -1.97 17.28 12.67
N VAL A 256 -1.64 16.70 11.50
CA VAL A 256 -0.25 16.32 11.15
C VAL A 256 0.66 17.55 10.94
N LYS A 257 0.14 18.68 10.44
CA LYS A 257 0.90 19.93 10.35
C LYS A 257 1.20 20.54 11.72
N GLU A 258 0.25 20.46 12.65
CA GLU A 258 0.40 20.93 14.03
C GLU A 258 1.53 20.17 14.74
N VAL A 259 1.49 18.84 14.72
CA VAL A 259 2.57 17.99 15.27
C VAL A 259 3.92 18.26 14.60
N LEU A 260 3.95 18.50 13.29
CA LEU A 260 5.19 18.88 12.57
C LEU A 260 5.73 20.25 13.01
N SER A 261 4.88 21.17 13.46
CA SER A 261 5.27 22.45 14.03
C SER A 261 5.87 22.28 15.43
N ASP A 262 5.24 21.49 16.29
CA ASP A 262 5.73 21.20 17.64
C ASP A 262 7.11 20.52 17.60
N VAL A 263 7.29 19.52 16.73
CA VAL A 263 8.58 18.85 16.53
C VAL A 263 9.67 19.83 16.05
N LYS A 264 9.32 20.84 15.25
CA LYS A 264 10.27 21.89 14.84
C LYS A 264 10.63 22.83 15.99
N ASN A 265 9.65 23.25 16.79
CA ASN A 265 9.87 24.12 17.95
C ASN A 265 10.71 23.43 19.05
N VAL A 266 10.48 22.14 19.29
CA VAL A 266 11.34 21.32 20.17
C VAL A 266 12.74 21.21 19.58
N ARG A 267 12.88 20.99 18.27
CA ARG A 267 14.20 20.90 17.61
C ARG A 267 14.99 22.21 17.63
N SER A 268 14.34 23.38 17.54
CA SER A 268 15.06 24.66 17.70
C SER A 268 15.54 24.84 19.15
N LYS A 269 14.65 24.68 20.15
CA LYS A 269 15.04 24.78 21.57
C LYS A 269 16.09 23.74 21.99
N LEU A 270 16.17 22.58 21.33
CA LEU A 270 17.21 21.58 21.55
C LEU A 270 18.59 22.05 21.04
N ASN A 271 18.64 22.87 19.99
CA ASN A 271 19.89 23.48 19.50
C ASN A 271 20.36 24.66 20.39
N ASP A 272 19.42 25.33 21.07
CA ASP A 272 19.68 26.47 21.97
C ASP A 272 20.23 26.04 23.35
N LEU A 273 20.30 24.72 23.63
CA LEU A 273 20.99 24.19 24.81
C LEU A 273 22.52 24.33 24.66
N PRO A 274 23.26 24.71 25.72
CA PRO A 274 24.71 24.82 25.68
C PRO A 274 25.32 23.47 25.28
N GLN A 275 26.10 23.48 24.20
CA GLN A 275 26.60 22.25 23.61
C GLN A 275 27.85 21.76 24.35
N SER A 276 28.28 20.53 24.03
CA SER A 276 29.52 19.99 24.58
C SER A 276 30.73 20.89 24.26
N TYR A 277 30.70 21.64 23.16
CA TYR A 277 31.72 22.66 22.86
C TYR A 277 31.77 23.77 23.91
N ASP A 278 30.63 24.34 24.31
CA ASP A 278 30.56 25.44 25.26
C ASP A 278 30.98 25.01 26.67
N LEU A 279 30.61 23.78 27.07
CA LEU A 279 31.09 23.13 28.29
C LEU A 279 32.62 22.92 28.27
N ASN A 280 33.19 22.46 27.15
CA ASN A 280 34.65 22.33 27.01
C ASN A 280 35.35 23.69 26.96
N ALA A 281 34.75 24.72 26.36
CA ALA A 281 35.27 26.08 26.38
C ALA A 281 35.29 26.65 27.80
N LEU A 282 34.22 26.44 28.59
CA LEU A 282 34.17 26.81 30.00
C LEU A 282 35.23 26.06 30.82
N GLN A 283 35.41 24.75 30.58
CA GLN A 283 36.47 23.96 31.21
C GLN A 283 37.87 24.50 30.86
N ASN A 284 38.12 24.88 29.61
CA ASN A 284 39.40 25.44 29.16
C ASN A 284 39.66 26.82 29.79
N VAL A 285 38.67 27.72 29.81
CA VAL A 285 38.77 29.02 30.50
C VAL A 285 38.99 28.84 32.02
N THR A 286 38.35 27.85 32.63
CA THR A 286 38.58 27.52 34.06
C THR A 286 40.00 27.01 34.29
N LEU A 287 40.52 26.17 33.39
CA LEU A 287 41.88 25.62 33.46
C LEU A 287 42.94 26.71 33.20
N GLU A 288 42.69 27.61 32.26
CA GLU A 288 43.50 28.80 31.99
C GLU A 288 43.53 29.75 33.20
N LYS A 289 42.37 30.05 33.81
CA LYS A 289 42.27 30.81 35.07
C LYS A 289 43.04 30.15 36.22
N LEU A 290 42.94 28.84 36.38
CA LEU A 290 43.72 28.10 37.38
C LEU A 290 45.23 28.13 37.10
N GLN A 291 45.64 28.19 35.83
CA GLN A 291 47.04 28.26 35.41
C GLN A 291 47.62 29.69 35.52
N GLU A 292 46.80 30.71 35.29
CA GLU A 292 47.07 32.13 35.58
C GLU A 292 47.27 32.32 37.09
N ILE A 293 46.33 31.86 37.92
CA ILE A 293 46.44 31.86 39.39
C ILE A 293 47.71 31.13 39.86
N LYS A 294 48.03 29.97 39.27
CA LYS A 294 49.26 29.21 39.58
C LYS A 294 50.53 30.02 39.25
N SER A 295 50.51 30.84 38.21
CA SER A 295 51.63 31.73 37.84
C SER A 295 51.75 32.91 38.80
N GLU A 296 50.64 33.54 39.19
CA GLU A 296 50.64 34.64 40.16
C GLU A 296 51.05 34.19 41.58
N ILE A 297 50.64 32.99 42.01
CA ILE A 297 51.09 32.35 43.26
C ILE A 297 52.62 32.25 43.29
N ALA A 298 53.26 31.89 42.17
CA ALA A 298 54.71 31.78 42.08
C ALA A 298 55.43 33.14 42.10
N ALA A 299 54.76 34.22 41.70
CA ALA A 299 55.30 35.58 41.70
C ALA A 299 55.12 36.31 43.04
N HIS A 300 53.93 36.23 43.67
CA HIS A 300 53.51 37.11 44.76
C HIS A 300 52.84 36.37 45.94
N PRO A 301 53.58 35.53 46.70
CA PRO A 301 53.03 34.64 47.73
C PRO A 301 52.32 35.32 48.93
N ASN A 302 52.46 36.64 49.10
CA ASN A 302 51.82 37.40 50.19
C ASN A 302 50.50 38.10 49.80
N ILE A 303 50.19 38.20 48.51
CA ILE A 303 48.92 38.79 48.00
C ILE A 303 47.89 37.69 47.66
N THR A 304 48.36 36.44 47.62
CA THR A 304 47.65 35.23 47.20
C THR A 304 46.24 35.04 47.79
N SER A 305 46.04 35.32 49.09
CA SER A 305 44.76 35.03 49.75
C SER A 305 43.58 35.87 49.22
N THR A 306 43.81 37.15 48.92
CA THR A 306 42.74 38.03 48.43
C THR A 306 42.41 37.79 46.96
N LEU A 307 43.43 37.57 46.12
CA LEU A 307 43.25 37.24 44.70
C LEU A 307 42.51 35.91 44.52
N ILE A 308 42.91 34.84 45.23
CA ILE A 308 42.20 33.55 45.21
C ILE A 308 40.76 33.73 45.70
N THR A 309 40.55 34.46 46.81
CA THR A 309 39.20 34.67 47.35
C THR A 309 38.29 35.43 46.37
N ASN A 310 38.84 36.34 45.57
CA ASN A 310 38.10 37.06 44.54
C ASN A 310 37.81 36.16 43.33
N ALA A 311 38.83 35.54 42.73
CA ALA A 311 38.64 34.65 41.57
C ALA A 311 37.68 33.48 41.88
N VAL A 312 37.77 32.89 43.08
CA VAL A 312 36.82 31.85 43.53
C VAL A 312 35.42 32.42 43.73
N ARG A 313 35.26 33.67 44.19
CA ARG A 313 33.93 34.30 44.27
C ARG A 313 33.31 34.51 42.89
N ASP A 314 34.11 34.98 41.93
CA ASP A 314 33.64 35.29 40.57
C ASP A 314 33.30 34.00 39.80
N ILE A 315 34.09 32.94 39.96
CA ILE A 315 33.78 31.59 39.45
C ILE A 315 32.47 31.05 40.04
N ASN A 316 32.25 31.18 41.35
CA ASN A 316 31.00 30.75 41.98
C ASN A 316 29.80 31.59 41.49
N ALA A 317 29.95 32.91 41.37
CA ALA A 317 28.88 33.79 40.90
C ALA A 317 28.43 33.46 39.46
N ASN A 318 29.37 33.22 38.55
CA ASN A 318 29.05 32.76 37.19
C ASN A 318 28.46 31.34 37.19
N SER A 319 28.95 30.44 38.05
CA SER A 319 28.42 29.08 38.17
C SER A 319 26.97 29.04 38.67
N ASP A 320 26.64 29.81 39.72
CA ASP A 320 25.28 29.89 40.26
C ASP A 320 24.33 30.55 39.26
N ALA A 321 24.77 31.61 38.55
CA ALA A 321 23.98 32.25 37.50
C ALA A 321 23.63 31.29 36.35
N ASN A 322 24.65 30.60 35.81
CA ASN A 322 24.46 29.61 34.74
C ASN A 322 23.63 28.40 35.20
N GLN A 323 23.74 28.00 36.48
CA GLN A 323 22.92 26.93 37.05
C GLN A 323 21.43 27.33 37.13
N VAL A 324 21.13 28.59 37.50
CA VAL A 324 19.75 29.11 37.50
C VAL A 324 19.17 29.18 36.09
N GLU A 325 19.96 29.61 35.09
CA GLU A 325 19.52 29.64 33.69
C GLU A 325 19.30 28.22 33.13
N ALA A 326 20.21 27.28 33.41
CA ALA A 326 20.03 25.88 33.04
C ALA A 326 18.77 25.27 33.68
N MET A 327 18.50 25.55 34.97
CA MET A 327 17.28 25.10 35.65
C MET A 327 16.00 25.70 35.02
N LYS A 328 16.02 26.99 34.63
CA LYS A 328 14.91 27.63 33.92
C LYS A 328 14.65 26.94 32.57
N ASN A 329 15.69 26.71 31.78
CA ASN A 329 15.57 26.11 30.45
C ASN A 329 15.11 24.65 30.53
N VAL A 330 15.56 23.88 31.54
CA VAL A 330 15.08 22.51 31.82
C VAL A 330 13.61 22.51 32.25
N ASN A 331 13.15 23.48 33.04
CA ASN A 331 11.74 23.59 33.41
C ASN A 331 10.85 23.92 32.20
N GLU A 332 11.26 24.88 31.34
CA GLU A 332 10.54 25.16 30.08
C GLU A 332 10.48 23.94 29.15
N LEU A 333 11.58 23.19 29.03
CA LEU A 333 11.61 21.93 28.29
C LEU A 333 10.68 20.88 28.90
N SER A 334 10.58 20.79 30.23
CA SER A 334 9.66 19.88 30.91
C SER A 334 8.20 20.27 30.69
N GLU A 335 7.88 21.57 30.67
CA GLU A 335 6.53 22.08 30.40
C GLU A 335 6.11 21.81 28.95
N ILE A 336 6.98 22.12 27.99
CA ILE A 336 6.76 21.83 26.56
C ILE A 336 6.67 20.31 26.31
N THR A 337 7.45 19.50 27.00
CA THR A 337 7.35 18.03 26.91
C THR A 337 6.02 17.51 27.49
N ALA A 338 5.48 18.17 28.51
CA ALA A 338 4.18 17.83 29.08
C ALA A 338 3.03 18.19 28.13
N THR A 339 3.04 19.39 27.54
CA THR A 339 2.00 19.79 26.56
C THR A 339 2.09 18.98 25.27
N MET A 340 3.29 18.64 24.80
CA MET A 340 3.48 17.75 23.64
C MET A 340 2.99 16.32 23.91
N ALA A 341 3.18 15.80 25.13
CA ALA A 341 2.65 14.49 25.51
C ALA A 341 1.11 14.48 25.55
N ASP A 342 0.49 15.56 26.01
CA ASP A 342 -0.97 15.72 26.07
C ASP A 342 -1.59 15.97 24.68
N SER A 343 -0.92 16.75 23.81
CA SER A 343 -1.34 16.94 22.42
C SER A 343 -1.22 15.65 21.62
N PHE A 344 -0.15 14.86 21.81
CA PHE A 344 -0.04 13.51 21.25
C PHE A 344 -1.16 12.58 21.75
N ALA A 345 -1.40 12.51 23.05
CA ALA A 345 -2.46 11.64 23.60
C ALA A 345 -3.85 12.02 23.05
N THR A 346 -4.15 13.31 23.01
CA THR A 346 -5.39 13.86 22.47
C THR A 346 -5.55 13.57 20.97
N ASN A 347 -4.52 13.81 20.16
CA ASN A 347 -4.58 13.60 18.71
C ASN A 347 -4.55 12.10 18.35
N TYR A 348 -3.88 11.23 19.11
CA TYR A 348 -4.06 9.77 18.98
C TYR A 348 -5.49 9.33 19.27
N GLY A 349 -6.14 9.92 20.28
CA GLY A 349 -7.57 9.68 20.57
C GLY A 349 -8.49 10.09 19.42
N LYS A 350 -8.26 11.26 18.82
CA LYS A 350 -8.99 11.73 17.62
C LYS A 350 -8.79 10.77 16.44
N ILE A 351 -7.54 10.48 16.07
CA ILE A 351 -7.19 9.61 14.94
C ILE A 351 -7.78 8.20 15.12
N LEU A 352 -7.75 7.64 16.33
CA LEU A 352 -8.35 6.34 16.61
C LEU A 352 -9.88 6.34 16.46
N ASN A 353 -10.56 7.42 16.85
CA ASN A 353 -11.99 7.61 16.63
C ASN A 353 -12.33 7.82 15.15
N GLU A 354 -11.52 8.59 14.42
CA GLU A 354 -11.63 8.78 12.96
C GLU A 354 -11.45 7.45 12.21
N ILE A 355 -10.47 6.62 12.59
CA ILE A 355 -10.26 5.26 12.04
C ILE A 355 -11.47 4.35 12.34
N GLN A 356 -12.04 4.42 13.54
CA GLN A 356 -13.28 3.67 13.85
C GLN A 356 -14.48 4.15 13.04
N ALA A 357 -14.59 5.45 12.77
CA ALA A 357 -15.63 6.00 11.90
C ALA A 357 -15.45 5.52 10.44
N LEU A 358 -14.23 5.57 9.90
CA LEU A 358 -13.89 5.03 8.58
C LEU A 358 -14.17 3.53 8.49
N SER A 359 -13.92 2.76 9.55
CA SER A 359 -14.27 1.33 9.60
C SER A 359 -15.79 1.09 9.51
N LYS A 360 -16.61 1.96 10.10
CA LYS A 360 -18.07 1.92 9.99
C LYS A 360 -18.53 2.32 8.58
N VAL A 361 -17.94 3.37 8.00
CA VAL A 361 -18.23 3.79 6.61
C VAL A 361 -17.90 2.66 5.63
N ASN A 362 -16.77 1.97 5.79
CA ASN A 362 -16.42 0.81 4.98
C ASN A 362 -17.42 -0.35 5.14
N GLN A 363 -17.87 -0.63 6.37
CA GLN A 363 -18.91 -1.64 6.61
C GLN A 363 -20.23 -1.28 5.91
N VAL A 364 -20.68 -0.02 6.00
CA VAL A 364 -21.88 0.45 5.29
C VAL A 364 -21.69 0.38 3.77
N MET A 365 -20.52 0.75 3.25
CA MET A 365 -20.21 0.67 1.82
C MET A 365 -20.29 -0.77 1.29
N VAL A 366 -19.77 -1.75 2.05
CA VAL A 366 -19.91 -3.18 1.71
C VAL A 366 -21.38 -3.63 1.75
N GLN A 367 -22.12 -3.28 2.80
CA GLN A 367 -23.55 -3.61 2.93
C GLN A 367 -24.40 -2.99 1.81
N THR A 368 -24.09 -1.76 1.39
CA THR A 368 -24.73 -1.11 0.24
C THR A 368 -24.34 -1.79 -1.08
N ALA A 369 -23.07 -2.20 -1.25
CA ALA A 369 -22.64 -2.94 -2.44
C ALA A 369 -23.35 -4.30 -2.56
N ASP A 370 -23.46 -5.06 -1.46
CA ASP A 370 -24.22 -6.32 -1.41
C ASP A 370 -25.71 -6.08 -1.68
N SER A 371 -26.31 -5.03 -1.10
CA SER A 371 -27.71 -4.66 -1.33
C SER A 371 -27.98 -4.28 -2.79
N ILE A 372 -27.03 -3.62 -3.46
CA ILE A 372 -27.10 -3.29 -4.89
C ILE A 372 -26.91 -4.55 -5.75
N LEU A 373 -26.02 -5.47 -5.36
CA LEU A 373 -25.83 -6.75 -6.05
C LEU A 373 -27.06 -7.65 -5.97
N ASP A 374 -27.73 -7.74 -4.81
CA ASP A 374 -28.97 -8.50 -4.67
C ASP A 374 -30.16 -7.82 -5.35
N THR A 375 -30.22 -6.47 -5.34
CA THR A 375 -31.19 -5.72 -6.16
C THR A 375 -30.97 -5.99 -7.65
N LYS A 376 -29.71 -5.96 -8.12
CA LYS A 376 -29.33 -6.29 -9.51
C LYS A 376 -29.76 -7.72 -9.86
N ARG A 377 -29.43 -8.72 -9.04
CA ARG A 377 -29.86 -10.12 -9.21
C ARG A 377 -31.38 -10.22 -9.32
N ARG A 378 -32.13 -9.55 -8.43
CA ARG A 378 -33.60 -9.57 -8.42
C ARG A 378 -34.19 -8.93 -9.68
N VAL A 379 -33.58 -7.85 -10.19
CA VAL A 379 -33.96 -7.24 -11.47
C VAL A 379 -33.63 -8.16 -12.65
N GLU A 380 -32.46 -8.81 -12.66
CA GLU A 380 -32.10 -9.79 -13.70
C GLU A 380 -33.07 -10.99 -13.72
N TYR A 381 -33.45 -11.54 -12.56
CA TYR A 381 -34.49 -12.56 -12.48
C TYR A 381 -35.86 -12.06 -12.96
N GLY A 382 -36.26 -10.83 -12.60
CA GLY A 382 -37.50 -10.22 -13.07
C GLY A 382 -37.52 -10.02 -14.59
N VAL A 383 -36.41 -9.56 -15.18
CA VAL A 383 -36.24 -9.43 -16.63
C VAL A 383 -36.29 -10.79 -17.32
N HIS A 384 -35.67 -11.83 -16.76
CA HIS A 384 -35.79 -13.19 -17.29
C HIS A 384 -37.21 -13.75 -17.21
N GLN A 385 -37.96 -13.48 -16.14
CA GLN A 385 -39.37 -13.86 -16.03
C GLN A 385 -40.22 -13.15 -17.09
N ILE A 386 -40.07 -11.83 -17.24
CA ILE A 386 -40.80 -11.04 -18.25
C ILE A 386 -40.45 -11.54 -19.67
N LEU A 387 -39.18 -11.84 -19.96
CA LEU A 387 -38.77 -12.40 -21.25
C LEU A 387 -39.41 -13.78 -21.53
N ALA A 388 -39.50 -14.65 -20.51
CA ALA A 388 -40.15 -15.96 -20.65
C ALA A 388 -41.67 -15.84 -20.86
N GLU A 389 -42.32 -14.93 -20.14
CA GLU A 389 -43.76 -14.69 -20.21
C GLU A 389 -44.16 -14.05 -21.56
N VAL A 390 -43.40 -13.05 -22.02
CA VAL A 390 -43.53 -12.47 -23.37
C VAL A 390 -43.26 -13.51 -24.45
N ALA A 391 -42.26 -14.38 -24.29
CA ALA A 391 -42.00 -15.45 -25.26
C ALA A 391 -43.14 -16.49 -25.33
N SER A 392 -43.80 -16.81 -24.20
CA SER A 392 -45.01 -17.62 -24.21
C SER A 392 -46.15 -16.90 -24.92
N GLN A 393 -46.41 -15.64 -24.57
CA GLN A 393 -47.53 -14.90 -25.16
C GLN A 393 -47.37 -14.66 -26.67
N ILE A 394 -46.13 -14.48 -27.17
CA ILE A 394 -45.83 -14.46 -28.61
C ILE A 394 -46.11 -15.83 -29.25
N LYS A 395 -45.72 -16.94 -28.60
CA LYS A 395 -45.99 -18.30 -29.09
C LYS A 395 -47.49 -18.61 -29.15
N ASP A 396 -48.23 -18.24 -28.12
CA ASP A 396 -49.69 -18.45 -28.05
C ASP A 396 -50.40 -17.55 -29.07
N SER A 397 -50.02 -16.27 -29.19
CA SER A 397 -50.52 -15.39 -30.25
C SER A 397 -50.18 -15.89 -31.66
N THR A 398 -49.00 -16.49 -31.88
CA THR A 398 -48.63 -17.10 -33.17
C THR A 398 -49.51 -18.31 -33.49
N LYS A 399 -49.85 -19.12 -32.49
CA LYS A 399 -50.78 -20.25 -32.64
C LYS A 399 -52.19 -19.75 -33.00
N ASP A 400 -52.69 -18.72 -32.32
CA ASP A 400 -54.02 -18.16 -32.57
C ASP A 400 -54.10 -17.48 -33.95
N ILE A 401 -53.03 -16.80 -34.39
CA ILE A 401 -52.91 -16.25 -35.75
C ILE A 401 -52.93 -17.39 -36.78
N ASN A 402 -52.15 -18.46 -36.58
CA ASN A 402 -52.13 -19.59 -37.51
C ASN A 402 -53.50 -20.29 -37.60
N GLN A 403 -54.22 -20.42 -36.47
CA GLN A 403 -55.58 -20.96 -36.47
C GLN A 403 -56.53 -20.04 -37.24
N ALA A 404 -56.57 -18.74 -36.93
CA ALA A 404 -57.44 -17.78 -37.60
C ALA A 404 -57.11 -17.58 -39.09
N VAL A 405 -55.88 -17.91 -39.52
CA VAL A 405 -55.49 -17.98 -40.93
C VAL A 405 -56.00 -19.29 -41.57
N SER A 406 -55.89 -20.44 -40.89
CA SER A 406 -56.47 -21.71 -41.35
C SER A 406 -57.99 -21.59 -41.51
N ASP A 407 -58.70 -21.15 -40.47
CA ASP A 407 -60.15 -20.98 -40.46
C ASP A 407 -60.63 -20.05 -41.61
N ARG A 408 -59.80 -19.07 -42.00
CA ARG A 408 -60.06 -18.19 -43.14
C ARG A 408 -59.79 -18.84 -44.50
N PHE A 409 -58.78 -19.70 -44.61
CA PHE A 409 -58.57 -20.50 -45.82
C PHE A 409 -59.68 -21.53 -45.99
N ASP A 410 -60.07 -22.24 -44.93
CA ASP A 410 -61.14 -23.23 -44.94
C ASP A 410 -62.50 -22.57 -45.30
N LEU A 411 -62.80 -21.40 -44.72
CA LEU A 411 -63.99 -20.61 -45.07
C LEU A 411 -63.93 -20.07 -46.51
N PHE A 412 -62.76 -19.64 -46.98
CA PHE A 412 -62.58 -19.18 -48.36
C PHE A 412 -62.79 -20.31 -49.35
N GLU A 413 -62.19 -21.48 -49.12
CA GLU A 413 -62.34 -22.69 -49.95
C GLU A 413 -63.80 -23.13 -50.01
N SER A 414 -64.49 -23.22 -48.86
CA SER A 414 -65.94 -23.50 -48.84
C SER A 414 -66.73 -22.46 -49.63
N SER A 415 -66.47 -21.16 -49.45
CA SER A 415 -67.20 -20.09 -50.14
C SER A 415 -66.95 -20.06 -51.66
N MET A 416 -65.74 -20.42 -52.09
CA MET A 416 -65.39 -20.57 -53.50
C MET A 416 -66.07 -21.81 -54.08
N PHE A 417 -66.02 -22.95 -53.38
CA PHE A 417 -66.63 -24.20 -53.82
C PHE A 417 -68.17 -24.07 -53.91
N ASP A 418 -68.83 -23.45 -52.93
CA ASP A 418 -70.26 -23.17 -52.98
C ASP A 418 -70.61 -22.19 -54.11
N GLY A 419 -69.76 -21.18 -54.34
CA GLY A 419 -69.91 -20.22 -55.44
C GLY A 419 -69.78 -20.86 -56.83
N GLU A 420 -68.75 -21.68 -57.05
CA GLU A 420 -68.53 -22.41 -58.30
C GLU A 420 -69.59 -23.50 -58.51
N SER A 421 -69.92 -24.27 -57.47
CA SER A 421 -70.99 -25.30 -57.49
C SER A 421 -72.34 -24.67 -57.81
N GLY A 422 -72.68 -23.54 -57.18
CA GLY A 422 -73.88 -22.77 -57.49
C GLY A 422 -73.90 -22.22 -58.91
N ALA A 423 -72.77 -21.69 -59.41
CA ALA A 423 -72.64 -21.23 -60.79
C ALA A 423 -72.77 -22.38 -61.80
N ILE A 424 -72.11 -23.51 -61.57
CA ILE A 424 -72.17 -24.72 -62.39
C ILE A 424 -73.60 -25.28 -62.39
N SER A 425 -74.28 -25.32 -61.23
CA SER A 425 -75.67 -25.75 -61.12
C SER A 425 -76.60 -24.83 -61.94
N ASN A 426 -76.42 -23.52 -61.87
CA ASN A 426 -77.23 -22.55 -62.60
C ASN A 426 -76.98 -22.62 -64.13
N ILE A 427 -75.71 -22.76 -64.53
CA ILE A 427 -75.32 -23.01 -65.93
C ILE A 427 -75.91 -24.33 -66.44
N THR A 428 -75.86 -25.40 -65.64
CA THR A 428 -76.41 -26.72 -65.99
C THR A 428 -77.93 -26.67 -66.14
N THR A 429 -78.63 -25.98 -65.24
CA THR A 429 -80.08 -25.74 -65.34
C THR A 429 -80.42 -25.00 -66.62
N LYS A 430 -79.72 -23.89 -66.91
CA LYS A 430 -79.95 -23.11 -68.14
C LYS A 430 -79.67 -23.90 -69.42
N ILE A 431 -78.57 -24.67 -69.46
CA ILE A 431 -78.27 -25.59 -70.56
C ILE A 431 -79.40 -26.62 -70.71
N GLY A 432 -79.94 -27.13 -69.60
CA GLY A 432 -81.13 -28.00 -69.60
C GLY A 432 -82.36 -27.33 -70.21
N GLU A 433 -82.66 -26.09 -69.85
CA GLU A 433 -83.76 -25.29 -70.42
C GLU A 433 -83.58 -25.01 -71.92
N ASP A 434 -82.39 -24.57 -72.33
CA ASP A 434 -82.05 -24.31 -73.73
C ASP A 434 -82.14 -25.61 -74.56
N ILE A 435 -81.68 -26.75 -74.03
CA ILE A 435 -81.86 -28.08 -74.64
C ILE A 435 -83.34 -28.46 -74.75
N HIS A 436 -84.17 -28.15 -73.74
CA HIS A 436 -85.62 -28.40 -73.82
C HIS A 436 -86.31 -27.51 -74.85
N GLN A 437 -85.87 -26.25 -75.00
CA GLN A 437 -86.36 -25.36 -76.06
C GLN A 437 -85.98 -25.87 -77.45
N VAL A 438 -84.73 -26.30 -77.65
CA VAL A 438 -84.25 -26.91 -78.91
C VAL A 438 -85.03 -28.19 -79.22
N TRP A 439 -85.20 -29.10 -78.26
CA TRP A 439 -86.02 -30.31 -78.46
C TRP A 439 -87.48 -29.99 -78.81
N ARG A 440 -88.08 -28.98 -78.17
CA ARG A 440 -89.43 -28.51 -78.50
C ARG A 440 -89.51 -27.91 -79.90
N GLN A 441 -88.50 -27.15 -80.34
CA GLN A 441 -88.43 -26.66 -81.72
C GLN A 441 -88.27 -27.79 -82.73
N ILE A 442 -87.40 -28.78 -82.46
CA ILE A 442 -87.25 -29.99 -83.29
C ILE A 442 -88.58 -30.77 -83.38
N GLY A 443 -89.29 -30.94 -82.26
CA GLY A 443 -90.59 -31.60 -82.23
C GLY A 443 -91.66 -30.86 -83.04
N ILE A 444 -91.75 -29.53 -82.90
CA ILE A 444 -92.65 -28.69 -83.70
C ILE A 444 -92.28 -28.75 -85.19
N MET A 445 -91.00 -28.66 -85.53
CA MET A 445 -90.51 -28.75 -86.90
C MET A 445 -90.80 -30.13 -87.51
N HIS A 446 -90.61 -31.21 -86.75
CA HIS A 446 -90.96 -32.57 -87.18
C HIS A 446 -92.47 -32.73 -87.41
N GLN A 447 -93.30 -32.18 -86.51
CA GLN A 447 -94.75 -32.18 -86.67
C GLN A 447 -95.16 -31.38 -87.91
N GLN A 448 -94.60 -30.18 -88.11
CA GLN A 448 -94.81 -29.37 -89.31
C GLN A 448 -94.39 -30.11 -90.58
N MET A 449 -93.19 -30.70 -90.61
CA MET A 449 -92.69 -31.50 -91.73
C MET A 449 -93.62 -32.69 -92.03
N THR A 450 -94.11 -33.38 -91.00
CA THR A 450 -95.08 -34.48 -91.14
C THR A 450 -96.42 -33.98 -91.72
N THR A 451 -96.89 -32.80 -91.31
CA THR A 451 -98.09 -32.17 -91.92
C THR A 451 -97.84 -31.70 -93.36
N PHE A 452 -96.65 -31.20 -93.70
CA PHE A 452 -96.31 -30.86 -95.09
C PHE A 452 -96.23 -32.12 -95.97
N VAL A 453 -95.64 -33.21 -95.48
CA VAL A 453 -95.60 -34.50 -96.20
C VAL A 453 -97.02 -35.04 -96.43
N SER A 454 -97.85 -35.13 -95.39
CA SER A 454 -99.22 -35.65 -95.53
C SER A 454 -100.15 -34.72 -96.35
N VAL A 455 -99.92 -33.40 -96.35
CA VAL A 455 -100.60 -32.48 -97.30
C VAL A 455 -100.07 -32.66 -98.73
N ALA A 456 -98.78 -32.92 -98.93
CA ALA A 456 -98.23 -33.23 -100.24
C ALA A 456 -98.77 -34.56 -100.79
N GLU A 457 -98.83 -35.62 -99.97
CA GLU A 457 -99.49 -36.89 -100.31
C GLU A 457 -100.97 -36.70 -100.66
N LYS A 458 -101.70 -35.89 -99.88
CA LYS A 458 -103.11 -35.59 -100.15
C LYS A 458 -103.32 -34.78 -101.44
N ASN A 459 -102.40 -33.89 -101.79
CA ASN A 459 -102.41 -33.17 -103.07
C ASN A 459 -102.01 -34.08 -104.24
N ASN A 460 -101.09 -35.02 -104.03
CA ASN A 460 -100.68 -36.03 -105.02
C ASN A 460 -101.86 -36.97 -105.35
N ASN A 461 -102.62 -37.39 -104.32
CA ASN A 461 -103.87 -38.14 -104.47
C ASN A 461 -105.03 -37.35 -105.10
N ASN A 462 -104.86 -36.03 -105.30
CA ASN A 462 -105.80 -35.16 -106.03
C ASN A 462 -105.36 -34.90 -107.48
N LEU A 463 -104.29 -35.56 -107.96
CA LEU A 463 -103.72 -35.47 -109.31
C LEU A 463 -103.56 -36.84 -109.99
N GLY A 464 -104.26 -37.87 -109.50
CA GLY A 464 -104.50 -39.13 -110.20
C GLY A 464 -105.89 -39.13 -110.88
N PRO A 465 -106.02 -39.73 -112.09
CA PRO A 465 -107.29 -39.82 -112.82
C PRO A 465 -108.23 -40.93 -112.32
#